data_AF-A0AA35QR90-F1
#
_entry.id   AF-A0AA35QR90-F1
#
_cell.length_a   1.000
_cell.length_b   1.000
_cell.length_c   1.000
_cell.angle_alpha   90.00
_cell.angle_beta   90.00
_cell.angle_gamma   90.00
#
_symmetry.space_group_name_H-M   'P 1'
#
loop_
_entity.id
_entity.type
_entity.pdbx_description
1 polymer ?
#
loop_
_entity_poly.entity_id
_entity_poly.type
_entity_poly.pdbx_seq_one_letter_code
_entity_poly.pdbx_strand_id
1 'polypeptide(L)'
;IIQYSVYYIVPPTTATSADSSSSPSSTHLSSPPTRMNERPTLPELLSFPTHSGAIDITSKVGMKYMKLGTLLLEDNDGSIMPTIEFECTGCIQITIEVLSRWLRGKGKQPVTWRTLTDSLKSIGLSPLASSIEHSLTSSSR
;
A
#
# COMPACT_ATOMS: atom_id res chain seq x y z
N ILE A 1 -46.39 -23.10 -20.94
CA ILE A 1 -45.97 -22.38 -22.17
C ILE A 1 -45.89 -20.91 -21.78
N ILE A 2 -44.69 -20.38 -21.58
CA ILE A 2 -44.49 -18.97 -21.20
C ILE A 2 -43.59 -18.38 -22.28
N GLN A 3 -44.18 -17.49 -23.09
CA GLN A 3 -43.50 -16.71 -24.12
C GLN A 3 -42.63 -15.63 -23.46
N TYR A 4 -41.37 -15.55 -23.87
CA TYR A 4 -40.53 -14.39 -23.61
C TYR A 4 -40.37 -13.58 -24.90
N SER A 5 -40.96 -12.39 -24.92
CA SER A 5 -40.80 -11.41 -25.99
C SER A 5 -39.45 -10.69 -25.83
N VAL A 6 -38.60 -10.80 -26.84
CA VAL A 6 -37.30 -10.13 -26.91
C VAL A 6 -37.49 -8.75 -27.51
N TYR A 7 -37.28 -7.70 -26.71
CA TYR A 7 -37.22 -6.31 -27.20
C TYR A 7 -35.79 -5.99 -27.65
N TYR A 8 -35.58 -5.90 -28.98
CA TYR A 8 -34.39 -5.30 -29.56
C TYR A 8 -34.59 -3.78 -29.68
N ILE A 9 -33.78 -3.00 -28.97
CA ILE A 9 -33.72 -1.55 -29.12
C ILE A 9 -32.51 -1.24 -30.01
N VAL A 10 -32.78 -0.75 -31.21
CA VAL A 10 -31.77 -0.25 -32.17
C VAL A 10 -31.60 1.25 -31.93
N PRO A 11 -30.39 1.78 -31.70
CA PRO A 11 -30.17 3.21 -31.65
C PRO A 11 -30.10 3.84 -33.06
N PRO A 12 -30.59 5.07 -33.25
CA PRO A 12 -30.58 5.75 -34.55
C PRO A 12 -29.21 6.32 -34.91
N THR A 13 -28.82 6.13 -36.16
CA THR A 13 -27.67 6.76 -36.81
C THR A 13 -27.96 8.25 -37.06
N THR A 14 -27.12 9.15 -36.56
CA THR A 14 -27.15 10.56 -36.98
C THR A 14 -25.76 10.98 -37.42
N ALA A 15 -25.63 11.24 -38.72
CA ALA A 15 -24.47 11.88 -39.32
C ALA A 15 -24.56 13.40 -39.09
N THR A 16 -23.46 14.03 -38.70
CA THR A 16 -23.25 15.48 -38.88
C THR A 16 -21.75 15.71 -39.08
N SER A 17 -21.44 16.38 -40.19
CA SER A 17 -20.12 16.77 -40.64
C SER A 17 -19.68 18.12 -40.05
N ALA A 18 -18.38 18.38 -40.18
CA ALA A 18 -17.69 19.67 -40.29
C ALA A 18 -16.75 20.06 -39.13
N ASP A 19 -15.46 19.86 -39.43
CA ASP A 19 -14.45 20.91 -39.57
C ASP A 19 -13.67 21.43 -38.34
N SER A 20 -12.40 21.67 -38.63
CA SER A 20 -11.42 22.49 -37.92
C SER A 20 -10.79 21.96 -36.63
N SER A 21 -9.61 21.37 -36.84
CA SER A 21 -8.34 21.87 -36.31
C SER A 21 -8.35 22.43 -34.89
N SER A 22 -7.89 21.64 -33.94
CA SER A 22 -6.89 22.07 -32.95
C SER A 22 -6.39 20.83 -32.23
N SER A 23 -5.12 20.50 -32.43
CA SER A 23 -4.38 19.62 -31.54
C SER A 23 -4.32 20.27 -30.15
N PRO A 24 -4.77 19.59 -29.09
CA PRO A 24 -4.05 19.66 -27.84
C PRO A 24 -3.12 18.45 -27.82
N SER A 25 -1.85 18.71 -28.13
CA SER A 25 -0.75 17.93 -27.59
C SER A 25 -0.86 17.99 -26.07
N SER A 26 -1.68 17.12 -25.48
CA SER A 26 -1.60 16.79 -24.07
C SER A 26 -0.38 15.89 -23.94
N THR A 27 0.78 16.51 -23.78
CA THR A 27 1.90 15.94 -23.07
C THR A 27 1.38 15.55 -21.69
N HIS A 28 0.87 14.32 -21.59
CA HIS A 28 0.63 13.65 -20.34
C HIS A 28 2.03 13.42 -19.74
N LEU A 29 2.60 14.45 -19.11
CA LEU A 29 3.62 14.28 -18.09
C LEU A 29 2.94 13.55 -16.94
N SER A 30 2.73 12.24 -17.11
CA SER A 30 2.66 11.34 -15.97
C SER A 30 4.00 11.49 -15.28
N SER A 31 4.02 12.27 -14.21
CA SER A 31 5.02 12.04 -13.18
C SER A 31 4.98 10.53 -12.91
N PRO A 32 6.11 9.84 -13.01
CA PRO A 32 6.08 8.40 -12.86
C PRO A 32 5.42 8.04 -11.53
N PRO A 33 4.54 7.04 -11.50
CA PRO A 33 3.74 6.75 -10.32
C PRO A 33 4.68 6.50 -9.15
N THR A 34 4.58 7.34 -8.12
CA THR A 34 5.39 7.14 -6.93
C THR A 34 4.91 5.86 -6.26
N ARG A 35 5.79 4.85 -6.16
CA ARG A 35 5.51 3.57 -5.50
C ARG A 35 5.00 3.70 -4.06
N MET A 36 5.12 4.89 -3.46
CA MET A 36 4.56 5.26 -2.16
C MET A 36 3.06 4.96 -2.00
N ASN A 37 2.28 4.98 -3.09
CA ASN A 37 0.85 4.66 -3.04
C ASN A 37 0.56 3.17 -3.29
N GLU A 38 1.58 2.37 -3.62
CA GLU A 38 1.41 0.94 -3.87
C GLU A 38 1.30 0.16 -2.56
N ARG A 39 0.65 -0.99 -2.63
CA ARG A 39 0.55 -1.93 -1.52
C ARG A 39 1.86 -2.71 -1.40
N PRO A 40 2.55 -2.65 -0.24
CA PRO A 40 3.72 -3.49 0.01
C PRO A 40 3.36 -4.97 -0.02
N THR A 41 4.32 -5.82 -0.37
CA THR A 41 4.21 -7.28 -0.21
C THR A 41 5.06 -7.76 0.96
N LEU A 42 4.68 -8.88 1.59
CA LEU A 42 5.45 -9.42 2.71
C LEU A 42 6.91 -9.74 2.35
N PRO A 43 7.24 -10.33 1.18
CA PRO A 43 8.63 -10.52 0.77
C PRO A 43 9.41 -9.22 0.64
N GLU A 44 8.79 -8.15 0.14
CA GLU A 44 9.44 -6.83 0.09
C GLU A 44 9.73 -6.26 1.47
N LEU A 45 8.88 -6.53 2.47
CA LEU A 45 9.12 -6.06 3.84
C LEU A 45 10.29 -6.78 4.51
N LEU A 46 10.53 -8.05 4.15
CA LEU A 46 11.63 -8.87 4.66
C LEU A 46 12.97 -8.57 3.98
N SER A 47 12.95 -8.08 2.74
CA SER A 47 14.14 -7.79 1.96
C SER A 47 13.91 -6.59 1.04
N PHE A 48 13.72 -5.42 1.65
CA PHE A 48 13.43 -4.20 0.92
C PHE A 48 14.71 -3.66 0.26
N PRO A 49 14.75 -3.49 -1.07
CA PRO A 49 15.94 -2.99 -1.74
C PRO A 49 16.14 -1.49 -1.48
N THR A 50 17.33 -1.12 -1.03
CA THR A 50 17.77 0.28 -0.90
C THR A 50 19.10 0.48 -1.65
N HIS A 51 19.49 1.74 -1.88
CA HIS A 51 20.76 2.09 -2.51
C HIS A 51 21.99 1.53 -1.78
N SER A 52 21.90 1.31 -0.47
CA SER A 52 22.97 0.76 0.36
C SER A 52 22.86 -0.74 0.61
N GLY A 53 21.92 -1.43 -0.05
CA GLY A 53 21.67 -2.88 0.10
C GLY A 53 20.23 -3.22 0.47
N ALA A 54 19.94 -4.49 0.72
CA ALA A 54 18.63 -4.92 1.21
C ALA A 54 18.49 -4.64 2.71
N ILE A 55 17.33 -4.13 3.13
CA ILE A 55 16.98 -3.96 4.54
C ILE A 55 15.82 -4.90 4.91
N ASP A 56 15.92 -5.55 6.05
CA ASP A 56 14.80 -6.25 6.66
C ASP A 56 14.07 -5.27 7.60
N ILE A 57 12.88 -4.82 7.17
CA ILE A 57 12.07 -3.87 7.94
C ILE A 57 11.63 -4.49 9.26
N THR A 58 11.37 -5.79 9.29
CA THR A 58 10.89 -6.50 10.50
C THR A 58 11.95 -6.53 11.58
N SER A 59 13.20 -6.80 11.18
CA SER A 59 14.37 -6.73 12.07
C SER A 59 14.64 -5.30 12.55
N LYS A 60 14.49 -4.29 11.69
CA LYS A 60 14.72 -2.88 12.06
C LYS A 60 13.67 -2.29 13.00
N VAL A 61 12.45 -2.82 13.01
CA VAL A 61 11.41 -2.44 13.98
C VAL A 61 11.78 -2.94 15.38
N GLY A 62 12.30 -4.16 15.49
CA GLY A 62 12.78 -4.74 16.74
C GLY A 62 11.75 -4.62 17.87
N MET A 63 12.17 -4.17 19.05
CA MET A 63 11.32 -4.04 20.24
C MET A 63 10.20 -2.99 20.11
N LYS A 64 10.15 -2.21 19.03
CA LYS A 64 9.05 -1.26 18.78
C LYS A 64 7.82 -1.89 18.14
N TYR A 65 7.82 -3.21 17.95
CA TYR A 65 6.70 -3.97 17.37
C TYR A 65 5.37 -3.67 18.08
N MET A 66 5.37 -3.46 19.41
CA MET A 66 4.16 -3.19 20.17
C MET A 66 3.51 -1.89 19.70
N LYS A 67 4.30 -0.81 19.64
CA LYS A 67 3.81 0.51 19.17
C LYS A 67 3.39 0.46 17.71
N LEU A 68 4.16 -0.24 16.87
CA LEU A 68 3.83 -0.38 15.45
C LEU A 68 2.51 -1.14 15.27
N GLY A 69 2.34 -2.25 15.99
CA GLY A 69 1.15 -3.10 15.93
C GLY A 69 -0.09 -2.39 16.42
N THR A 70 -0.02 -1.66 17.54
CA THR A 70 -1.13 -0.84 18.01
C THR A 70 -1.57 0.20 16.98
N LEU A 71 -0.62 0.85 16.28
CA LEU A 71 -0.94 1.85 15.26
C LEU A 71 -1.47 1.25 13.95
N LEU A 72 -0.86 0.17 13.47
CA LEU A 72 -1.23 -0.43 12.18
C LEU A 72 -2.49 -1.28 12.27
N LEU A 73 -2.71 -1.98 13.39
CA LEU A 73 -3.89 -2.81 13.61
C LEU A 73 -5.04 -2.06 14.28
N GLU A 74 -4.84 -0.78 14.63
CA GLU A 74 -5.80 0.06 15.35
C GLU A 74 -6.31 -0.61 16.64
N ASP A 75 -5.39 -1.28 17.35
CA ASP A 75 -5.63 -2.04 18.58
C ASP A 75 -5.82 -1.10 19.79
N ASN A 76 -6.85 -0.24 19.72
CA ASN A 76 -7.12 0.79 20.71
C ASN A 76 -7.62 0.20 22.04
N ASP A 77 -8.21 -1.00 22.00
CA ASP A 77 -8.69 -1.77 23.15
C ASP A 77 -7.63 -2.73 23.70
N GLY A 78 -6.50 -2.91 23.00
CA GLY A 78 -5.37 -3.72 23.45
C GLY A 78 -5.64 -5.22 23.45
N SER A 79 -6.57 -5.70 22.61
CA SER A 79 -6.95 -7.11 22.54
C SER A 79 -6.17 -7.88 21.48
N ILE A 80 -5.70 -7.20 20.42
CA ILE A 80 -5.07 -7.81 19.27
C ILE A 80 -3.60 -8.14 19.56
N MET A 81 -2.84 -7.20 20.12
CA MET A 81 -1.41 -7.40 20.35
C MET A 81 -1.09 -8.53 21.34
N PRO A 82 -1.78 -8.69 22.48
CA PRO A 82 -1.55 -9.84 23.37
C PRO A 82 -1.84 -11.17 22.69
N THR A 83 -2.82 -11.23 21.80
CA THR A 83 -3.14 -12.43 21.01
C THR A 83 -1.97 -12.78 20.08
N ILE A 84 -1.38 -11.77 19.40
CA ILE A 84 -0.22 -11.99 18.53
C ILE A 84 1.01 -12.40 19.35
N GLU A 85 1.26 -11.79 20.52
CA GLU A 85 2.36 -12.17 21.40
C GLU A 85 2.21 -13.59 21.96
N PHE A 86 0.99 -14.07 22.12
CA PHE A 86 0.73 -15.46 22.50
C PHE A 86 1.02 -16.44 21.34
N GLU A 87 0.70 -16.07 20.10
CA GLU A 87 0.87 -16.92 18.91
C GLU A 87 2.32 -16.94 18.38
N CYS A 88 3.09 -15.85 18.58
CA CYS A 88 4.40 -15.65 17.98
C CYS A 88 5.50 -15.49 19.03
N THR A 89 6.68 -16.11 18.80
CA THR A 89 7.82 -15.98 19.71
C THR A 89 8.89 -15.06 19.13
N GLY A 90 9.17 -13.96 19.85
CA GLY A 90 10.22 -13.01 19.50
C GLY A 90 9.74 -11.84 18.63
N CYS A 91 10.41 -10.69 18.79
CA CYS A 91 9.99 -9.42 18.21
C CYS A 91 9.89 -9.43 16.67
N ILE A 92 10.76 -10.19 16.00
CA ILE A 92 10.75 -10.31 14.54
C ILE A 92 9.49 -11.05 14.07
N GLN A 93 9.18 -12.21 14.65
CA GLN A 93 7.98 -12.97 14.30
C GLN A 93 6.69 -12.19 14.59
N ILE A 94 6.64 -11.52 15.74
CA ILE A 94 5.52 -10.65 16.09
C ILE A 94 5.35 -9.52 15.07
N THR A 95 6.45 -8.89 14.65
CA THR A 95 6.40 -7.82 13.62
C THR A 95 5.93 -8.36 12.27
N ILE A 96 6.39 -9.55 11.87
CA ILE A 96 5.92 -10.23 10.65
C ILE A 96 4.42 -10.46 10.72
N GLU A 97 3.90 -10.96 11.84
CA GLU A 97 2.47 -11.25 12.00
C GLU A 97 1.63 -9.96 12.01
N VAL A 98 2.10 -8.90 12.69
CA VAL A 98 1.48 -7.56 12.64
C VAL A 98 1.36 -7.08 11.19
N LEU A 99 2.46 -7.12 10.44
CA LEU A 99 2.49 -6.67 9.05
C LEU A 99 1.63 -7.56 8.16
N SER A 100 1.65 -8.89 8.36
CA SER A 100 0.82 -9.85 7.65
C SER A 100 -0.68 -9.56 7.83
N ARG A 101 -1.12 -9.35 9.08
CA ARG A 101 -2.52 -9.00 9.39
C ARG A 101 -2.92 -7.67 8.76
N TRP A 102 -2.06 -6.65 8.87
CA TRP A 102 -2.28 -5.36 8.22
C TRP A 102 -2.38 -5.48 6.70
N LEU A 103 -1.44 -6.22 6.08
CA LEU A 103 -1.46 -6.51 4.65
C LEU A 103 -2.73 -7.23 4.22
N ARG A 104 -3.34 -8.08 5.06
CA ARG A 104 -4.62 -8.75 4.79
C ARG A 104 -5.84 -7.83 4.93
N GLY A 105 -5.62 -6.53 5.16
CA GLY A 105 -6.68 -5.53 5.28
C GLY A 105 -7.23 -5.35 6.69
N LYS A 106 -6.51 -5.80 7.72
CA LYS A 106 -6.88 -5.54 9.13
C LYS A 106 -6.29 -4.20 9.59
N GLY A 107 -7.03 -3.47 10.41
CA GLY A 107 -6.63 -2.17 10.94
C GLY A 107 -6.49 -1.09 9.86
N LYS A 108 -5.47 -0.25 10.04
CA LYS A 108 -5.31 1.05 9.39
C LYS A 108 -5.27 0.96 7.86
N GLN A 109 -6.13 1.75 7.22
CA GLN A 109 -6.21 1.88 5.77
C GLN A 109 -5.70 3.27 5.29
N PRO A 110 -5.22 3.40 4.04
CA PRO A 110 -5.04 2.34 3.05
C PRO A 110 -3.78 1.48 3.30
N VAL A 111 -3.76 0.22 2.87
CA VAL A 111 -2.55 -0.64 2.94
C VAL A 111 -1.52 -0.20 1.89
N THR A 112 -0.72 0.82 2.20
CA THR A 112 0.27 1.40 1.28
C THR A 112 1.62 1.66 1.95
N TRP A 113 2.68 1.82 1.15
CA TRP A 113 4.00 2.22 1.65
C TRP A 113 3.95 3.53 2.42
N ARG A 114 3.14 4.51 2.02
CA ARG A 114 2.93 5.76 2.77
C ARG A 114 2.40 5.52 4.17
N THR A 115 1.34 4.72 4.30
CA THR A 115 0.77 4.38 5.61
C THR A 115 1.79 3.71 6.52
N LEU A 116 2.63 2.83 5.96
CA LEU A 116 3.71 2.18 6.70
C LEU A 116 4.78 3.20 7.14
N THR A 117 5.29 4.03 6.24
CA THR A 117 6.37 4.99 6.56
C THR A 117 5.90 6.05 7.56
N ASP A 118 4.66 6.52 7.45
CA ASP A 118 4.05 7.43 8.43
C ASP A 118 3.94 6.79 9.81
N SER A 119 3.56 5.50 9.87
CA SER A 119 3.49 4.76 11.14
C SER A 119 4.87 4.51 11.73
N LEU A 120 5.88 4.21 10.90
CA LEU A 120 7.28 4.10 11.32
C LEU A 120 7.81 5.43 11.87
N LYS A 121 7.49 6.57 11.24
CA LYS A 121 7.82 7.91 11.76
C LYS A 121 7.17 8.15 13.12
N SER A 122 5.89 7.81 13.28
CA SER A 122 5.13 8.01 14.52
C SER A 122 5.74 7.25 15.71
N ILE A 123 6.32 6.08 15.49
CA ILE A 123 7.01 5.30 16.54
C ILE A 123 8.49 5.68 16.72
N GLY A 124 8.96 6.74 16.05
CA GLY A 124 10.34 7.22 16.12
C GLY A 124 11.33 6.36 15.35
N LEU A 125 10.92 5.76 14.23
CA LEU A 125 11.78 5.11 13.24
C LEU A 125 11.88 5.94 11.96
N SER A 126 11.93 7.27 12.10
CA SER A 126 12.03 8.21 10.98
C SER A 126 13.20 7.93 10.03
N PRO A 127 14.41 7.56 10.48
CA PRO A 127 15.51 7.22 9.57
C PRO A 127 15.18 6.03 8.65
N LEU A 128 14.51 5.00 9.19
CA LEU A 128 14.06 3.85 8.42
C LEU A 128 12.99 4.26 7.40
N ALA A 129 11.99 5.03 7.85
CA ALA A 129 10.94 5.53 6.99
C ALA A 129 11.49 6.38 5.83
N SER A 130 12.41 7.31 6.11
CA SER A 130 13.05 8.15 5.09
C SER A 130 13.90 7.35 4.10
N SER A 131 14.58 6.28 4.56
CA SER A 131 15.31 5.38 3.67
C SER A 131 14.39 4.65 2.69
N ILE A 132 13.23 4.17 3.17
CA ILE A 132 12.19 3.55 2.34
C ILE A 132 11.63 4.58 1.34
N GLU A 133 11.21 5.76 1.81
CA GLU A 133 10.67 6.83 0.97
C GLU A 133 11.63 7.26 -0.11
N HIS A 134 12.90 7.47 0.24
CA HIS A 134 13.94 7.82 -0.73
C HIS A 134 14.09 6.72 -1.78
N SER A 135 14.13 5.45 -1.38
CA SER A 135 14.28 4.33 -2.32
C SER A 135 13.06 4.20 -3.26
N LEU A 136 11.84 4.38 -2.76
CA LEU A 136 10.61 4.31 -3.56
C LEU A 136 10.39 5.50 -4.50
N THR A 137 10.97 6.66 -4.18
CA THR A 137 10.89 7.87 -5.01
C THR A 137 12.03 7.97 -6.02
N SER A 138 13.22 7.44 -5.69
CA SER A 138 14.40 7.47 -6.56
C SER A 138 14.48 6.30 -7.54
N SER A 139 13.80 5.17 -7.29
CA SER A 139 13.73 4.00 -8.20
C SER A 139 12.93 4.26 -9.49
N SER A 140 12.69 5.54 -9.82
CA SER A 140 11.87 6.01 -10.93
C SER A 140 12.67 6.75 -12.01
N ARG A 141 14.00 6.62 -12.01
CA ARG A 141 14.90 7.21 -13.01
C ARG A 141 15.64 6.14 -13.81
#